data_AF-A0A0P8ZZL4-F1
#
_entry.id   AF-A0A0P8ZZL4-F1
#
_cell.length_a   1.000
_cell.length_b   1.000
_cell.length_c   1.000
_cell.angle_alpha   90.00
_cell.angle_beta   90.00
_cell.angle_gamma   90.00
#
_symmetry.space_group_name_H-M   'P 1'
#
loop_
_entity.id
_entity.type
_entity.pdbx_description
1 polymer ?
#
loop_
_entity_poly.entity_id
_entity_poly.type
_entity_poly.pdbx_seq_one_letter_code
_entity_poly.pdbx_strand_id
1 'polypeptide(L)'
;MLEGIYLALDKLFGPLVMNAHPMWVVTISGAILGGFFTLVNHFLIDQEKMKRLQKMSKEFQKEWKEAQKAKDEKKLRKLQQKQMELLKLQNEVMKDSMFKPMLFTMPIFFIFFGWMRRWYVETAIVKSPFNFFLFDLFHGFYHSSLQANELGYIGWYILTSMAVGQVLRKLLDSV
;
A
#
# COMPACT_ATOMS: atom_id res chain seq x y z
N MET A 1 21.10 13.90 7.05
CA MET A 1 20.01 13.10 7.66
C MET A 1 19.76 11.79 6.91
N LEU A 2 19.54 11.81 5.59
CA LEU A 2 19.33 10.58 4.78
C LEU A 2 20.52 9.61 4.80
N GLU A 3 21.75 10.12 4.77
CA GLU A 3 22.96 9.28 4.86
C GLU A 3 23.01 8.40 6.11
N GLY A 4 22.54 8.91 7.26
CA GLY A 4 22.46 8.11 8.49
C GLY A 4 21.46 6.96 8.38
N ILE A 5 20.32 7.19 7.73
CA ILE A 5 19.31 6.15 7.46
C ILE A 5 19.87 5.13 6.48
N TYR A 6 20.55 5.57 5.42
CA TYR A 6 21.20 4.69 4.46
C TYR A 6 22.29 3.85 5.09
N LEU A 7 23.09 4.41 6.00
CA LEU A 7 24.09 3.67 6.74
C LEU A 7 23.47 2.65 7.70
N ALA A 8 22.32 2.96 8.31
CA ALA A 8 21.57 2.00 9.11
C ALA A 8 21.02 0.85 8.24
N LEU A 9 20.47 1.16 7.05
CA LEU A 9 20.03 0.17 6.08
C LEU A 9 21.21 -0.68 5.57
N ASP A 10 22.36 -0.07 5.31
CA ASP A 10 23.58 -0.76 4.91
C ASP A 10 24.11 -1.67 6.04
N LYS A 11 23.97 -1.29 7.31
CA LYS A 11 24.30 -2.18 8.44
C LYS A 11 23.32 -3.34 8.60
N LEU A 12 22.02 -3.07 8.44
CA LEU A 12 20.96 -4.06 8.62
C LEU A 12 20.92 -5.08 7.48
N PHE A 13 21.03 -4.59 6.24
CA PHE A 13 20.90 -5.40 5.02
C PHE A 13 22.23 -5.66 4.30
N GLY A 14 23.33 -5.00 4.67
CA GLY A 14 24.63 -5.15 4.00
C GLY A 14 25.10 -6.60 3.89
N PRO A 15 25.06 -7.43 4.96
CA PRO A 15 25.41 -8.84 4.86
C PRO A 15 24.56 -9.60 3.82
N LEU A 16 23.28 -9.24 3.69
CA LEU A 16 22.38 -9.83 2.70
C LEU A 16 22.69 -9.31 1.29
N VAL A 17 22.93 -8.01 1.13
CA VAL A 17 23.30 -7.35 -0.13
C VAL A 17 24.58 -7.93 -0.72
N MET A 18 25.57 -8.24 0.12
CA MET A 18 26.89 -8.72 -0.32
C MET A 18 26.95 -10.23 -0.58
N ASN A 19 26.16 -11.04 0.14
CA ASN A 19 26.27 -12.50 0.08
C ASN A 19 25.08 -13.22 -0.57
N ALA A 20 23.96 -12.53 -0.77
CA ALA A 20 22.76 -13.13 -1.36
C ALA A 20 22.49 -12.62 -2.78
N HIS A 21 21.82 -13.44 -3.58
CA HIS A 21 21.34 -13.03 -4.89
C HIS A 21 20.38 -11.82 -4.75
N PRO A 22 20.47 -10.78 -5.60
CA PRO A 22 19.65 -9.57 -5.51
C PRO A 22 18.14 -9.83 -5.38
N MET A 23 17.67 -10.92 -5.98
CA MET A 23 16.29 -11.41 -5.84
C MET A 23 15.86 -11.57 -4.38
N TRP A 24 16.68 -12.26 -3.57
CA TRP A 24 16.38 -12.49 -2.15
C TRP A 24 16.46 -11.22 -1.34
N VAL A 25 17.42 -10.34 -1.67
CA VAL A 25 17.59 -9.06 -1.00
C VAL A 25 16.33 -8.21 -1.18
N VAL A 26 15.84 -8.04 -2.41
CA VAL A 26 14.65 -7.24 -2.73
C VAL A 26 13.40 -7.86 -2.11
N THR A 27 13.25 -9.19 -2.17
CA THR A 27 12.07 -9.86 -1.60
C THR A 27 12.02 -9.76 -0.07
N ILE A 28 13.13 -10.04 0.63
CA ILE A 28 13.17 -10.04 2.09
C ILE A 28 13.04 -8.60 2.62
N SER A 29 13.81 -7.66 2.08
CA SER A 29 13.74 -6.26 2.51
C SER A 29 12.36 -5.64 2.20
N GLY A 30 11.79 -5.97 1.04
CA GLY A 30 10.44 -5.58 0.66
C GLY A 30 9.35 -6.16 1.57
N ALA A 31 9.46 -7.44 1.95
CA ALA A 31 8.54 -8.06 2.89
C ALA A 31 8.60 -7.43 4.29
N ILE A 32 9.81 -7.13 4.79
CA ILE A 32 10.01 -6.42 6.07
C ILE A 32 9.39 -5.03 6.01
N LEU A 33 9.63 -4.28 4.93
CA LEU A 33 9.05 -2.96 4.76
C LEU A 33 7.52 -3.01 4.65
N GLY A 34 7.00 -3.98 3.91
CA GLY A 34 5.56 -4.22 3.80
C GLY A 34 4.92 -4.50 5.15
N GLY A 35 5.52 -5.39 5.95
CA GLY A 35 5.07 -5.68 7.30
C GLY A 35 5.13 -4.46 8.22
N PHE A 36 6.20 -3.66 8.14
CA PHE A 36 6.31 -2.40 8.85
C PHE A 36 5.20 -1.42 8.46
N PHE A 37 4.91 -1.23 7.17
CA PHE A 37 3.81 -0.39 6.71
C PHE A 37 2.44 -0.90 7.14
N THR A 38 2.20 -2.21 7.08
CA THR A 38 0.96 -2.81 7.59
C THR A 38 0.77 -2.49 9.07
N LEU A 39 1.82 -2.62 9.87
CA LEU A 39 1.78 -2.34 11.30
C LEU A 39 1.52 -0.85 11.58
N VAL A 40 2.26 0.04 10.90
CA VAL A 40 2.07 1.49 10.99
C VAL A 40 0.65 1.87 10.61
N ASN A 41 0.13 1.36 9.49
CA ASN A 41 -1.23 1.64 9.05
C ASN A 41 -2.28 1.14 10.05
N HIS A 42 -2.05 -0.03 10.65
CA HIS A 42 -2.94 -0.56 11.68
C HIS A 42 -3.05 0.39 12.88
N PHE A 43 -1.93 0.96 13.33
CA PHE A 43 -1.91 1.91 14.45
C PHE A 43 -2.41 3.32 14.09
N LEU A 44 -2.23 3.75 12.83
CA LEU A 44 -2.68 5.08 12.37
C LEU A 44 -4.19 5.15 12.12
N ILE A 45 -4.84 4.03 11.81
CA ILE A 45 -6.27 3.98 11.51
C ILE A 45 -7.11 3.94 12.79
N ASP A 46 -8.03 4.90 12.93
CA ASP A 46 -9.03 4.90 13.99
C ASP A 46 -10.13 3.87 13.70
N GLN A 47 -10.03 2.71 14.37
CA GLN A 47 -10.96 1.60 14.23
C GLN A 47 -12.36 1.93 14.77
N GLU A 48 -12.47 2.83 15.75
CA GLU A 48 -13.74 3.22 16.34
C GLU A 48 -14.55 4.08 15.36
N LYS A 49 -13.91 5.06 14.73
CA LYS A 49 -14.54 5.86 13.66
C LYS A 49 -14.96 5.00 12.47
N MET A 50 -14.15 4.02 12.08
CA MET A 50 -14.49 3.08 11.01
C MET A 50 -15.73 2.26 11.37
N LYS A 51 -15.79 1.69 12.58
CA LYS A 51 -16.97 0.95 13.06
C LYS A 51 -18.21 1.83 13.14
N ARG A 52 -18.07 3.07 13.62
CA ARG A 52 -19.15 4.06 13.68
C ARG A 52 -19.68 4.39 12.28
N LEU A 53 -18.80 4.62 11.31
CA LEU A 53 -19.18 4.87 9.92
C LEU A 53 -19.95 3.69 9.32
N GLN A 54 -19.50 2.46 9.57
CA GLN A 54 -20.20 1.25 9.11
C GLN A 54 -21.59 1.12 9.74
N LYS A 55 -21.72 1.36 11.04
CA LYS A 55 -23.01 1.30 11.75
C LYS A 55 -23.97 2.37 11.22
N MET A 56 -23.55 3.63 11.19
CA MET A 56 -24.37 4.75 10.71
C MET A 56 -24.77 4.57 9.25
N SER A 57 -23.88 4.05 8.40
CA SER A 57 -24.19 3.79 6.98
C SER A 57 -25.28 2.72 6.83
N LYS A 58 -25.22 1.64 7.62
CA LYS A 58 -26.25 0.58 7.61
C LYS A 58 -27.60 1.09 8.11
N GLU A 59 -27.60 1.86 9.21
CA GLU A 59 -28.81 2.46 9.76
C GLU A 59 -29.45 3.44 8.77
N PHE A 60 -28.65 4.32 8.17
CA PHE A 60 -29.12 5.27 7.15
C PHE A 60 -29.70 4.56 5.92
N GLN A 61 -29.04 3.52 5.40
CA GLN A 61 -29.52 2.77 4.25
C GLN A 61 -30.88 2.09 4.54
N LYS A 62 -31.06 1.58 5.77
CA LYS A 62 -32.33 0.99 6.21
C LYS A 62 -33.43 2.05 6.31
N GLU A 63 -33.18 3.13 7.04
CA GLU A 63 -34.16 4.22 7.23
C GLU A 63 -34.54 4.87 5.90
N TRP A 64 -33.57 5.07 5.00
CA TRP A 64 -33.80 5.62 3.67
C TRP A 64 -34.71 4.73 2.83
N LYS A 65 -34.48 3.42 2.84
CA LYS A 65 -35.32 2.44 2.12
C LYS A 65 -36.74 2.39 2.69
N GLU A 66 -36.90 2.45 4.01
CA GLU A 66 -38.20 2.50 4.67
C GLU A 66 -38.96 3.79 4.36
N ALA A 67 -38.28 4.95 4.42
CA ALA A 67 -38.87 6.25 4.10
C ALA A 67 -39.27 6.38 2.62
N GLN A 68 -38.46 5.84 1.69
CA GLN A 68 -38.83 5.75 0.27
C GLN A 68 -40.06 4.88 0.04
N LYS A 69 -40.13 3.70 0.66
CA LYS A 69 -41.30 2.81 0.56
C LYS A 69 -42.56 3.46 1.10
N ALA A 70 -42.44 4.17 2.21
CA ALA A 70 -43.54 4.88 2.85
C ALA A 70 -43.90 6.21 2.14
N LYS A 71 -43.14 6.65 1.14
CA LYS A 71 -43.27 7.96 0.47
C LYS A 71 -43.32 9.14 1.46
N ASP A 72 -42.61 9.02 2.58
CA ASP A 72 -42.61 10.02 3.65
C ASP A 72 -41.59 11.12 3.35
N GLU A 73 -42.03 12.17 2.66
CA GLU A 73 -41.18 13.31 2.29
C GLU A 73 -40.58 14.04 3.50
N LYS A 74 -41.29 14.08 4.65
CA LYS A 74 -40.77 14.71 5.86
C LYS A 74 -39.61 13.91 6.44
N LYS A 75 -39.72 12.57 6.48
CA LYS A 75 -38.60 11.70 6.89
C LYS A 75 -37.45 11.77 5.91
N LEU A 76 -37.69 11.80 4.60
CA LEU A 76 -36.63 11.94 3.59
C LEU A 76 -35.84 13.25 3.77
N ARG A 77 -36.52 14.38 4.06
CA ARG A 77 -35.83 15.64 4.40
C ARG A 77 -34.99 15.55 5.67
N LYS A 78 -35.48 14.88 6.73
CA LYS A 78 -34.68 14.64 7.94
C LYS A 78 -33.46 13.76 7.66
N LEU A 79 -33.60 12.77 6.77
CA LEU A 79 -32.50 11.90 6.39
C LEU A 79 -31.40 12.64 5.60
N GLN A 80 -31.70 13.71 4.88
CA GLN A 80 -30.67 14.54 4.25
C GLN A 80 -29.67 15.12 5.27
N GLN A 81 -30.11 15.46 6.48
CA GLN A 81 -29.21 15.91 7.55
C GLN A 81 -28.29 14.78 8.02
N LYS A 82 -28.84 13.57 8.23
CA LYS A 82 -28.04 12.37 8.55
C LYS A 82 -27.06 12.02 7.43
N GLN A 83 -27.43 12.25 6.17
CA GLN A 83 -26.54 12.06 5.02
C GLN A 83 -25.33 13.02 5.10
N MET A 84 -25.54 14.29 5.47
CA MET A 84 -24.45 15.24 5.66
C MET A 84 -23.52 14.83 6.81
N GLU A 85 -24.06 14.33 7.92
CA GLU A 85 -23.25 13.80 9.03
C GLU A 85 -22.43 12.58 8.60
N LEU A 86 -23.04 11.67 7.84
CA LEU A 86 -22.35 10.51 7.26
C LEU A 86 -21.20 10.92 6.34
N LEU A 87 -21.42 11.91 5.47
CA LEU A 87 -20.39 12.43 4.59
C LEU A 87 -19.22 13.06 5.37
N LYS A 88 -19.51 13.80 6.44
CA LYS A 88 -18.47 14.34 7.34
C LYS A 88 -17.65 13.23 7.98
N LEU A 89 -18.31 12.23 8.57
CA LEU A 89 -17.62 11.09 9.19
C LEU A 89 -16.83 10.28 8.15
N GLN A 90 -17.36 10.08 6.95
CA GLN A 90 -16.66 9.42 5.85
C GLN A 90 -15.39 10.17 5.46
N ASN A 91 -15.46 11.51 5.37
CA ASN A 91 -14.30 12.35 5.08
C ASN A 91 -13.25 12.29 6.18
N GLU A 92 -13.65 12.27 7.45
CA GLU A 92 -12.74 12.08 8.58
C GLU A 92 -12.06 10.72 8.53
N VAL A 93 -12.82 9.65 8.33
CA VAL A 93 -12.28 8.29 8.18
C VAL A 93 -11.31 8.22 7.01
N MET A 94 -11.63 8.81 5.85
CA MET A 94 -10.75 8.84 4.69
C MET A 94 -9.43 9.59 4.98
N LYS A 95 -9.50 10.72 5.70
CA LYS A 95 -8.29 11.44 6.13
C LYS A 95 -7.43 10.59 7.06
N ASP A 96 -8.06 9.92 8.01
CA ASP A 96 -7.37 9.07 8.98
C ASP A 96 -6.79 7.80 8.34
N SER A 97 -7.49 7.19 7.38
CA SER A 97 -7.11 5.90 6.81
C SER A 97 -6.31 5.96 5.51
N MET A 98 -6.36 7.06 4.77
CA MET A 98 -5.65 7.18 3.50
C MET A 98 -4.60 8.28 3.55
N PHE A 99 -4.98 9.51 3.95
CA PHE A 99 -4.06 10.65 3.89
C PHE A 99 -2.95 10.57 4.93
N LYS A 100 -3.27 10.24 6.19
CA LYS A 100 -2.26 10.12 7.26
C LYS A 100 -1.23 9.02 6.94
N PRO A 101 -1.65 7.77 6.62
CA PRO A 101 -0.75 6.74 6.12
C PRO A 101 0.09 7.21 4.94
N MET A 102 -0.53 7.73 3.88
CA MET A 102 0.19 8.13 2.66
C MET A 102 1.30 9.15 2.95
N LEU A 103 1.01 10.20 3.73
CA LEU A 103 2.01 11.21 4.09
C LEU A 103 3.15 10.65 4.92
N PHE A 104 2.89 9.63 5.74
CA PHE A 104 3.90 8.97 6.56
C PHE A 104 4.71 7.93 5.76
N THR A 105 4.05 7.12 4.94
CA THR A 105 4.68 6.02 4.20
C THR A 105 5.43 6.52 2.96
N MET A 106 5.01 7.62 2.33
CA MET A 106 5.65 8.13 1.12
C MET A 106 7.13 8.48 1.32
N PRO A 107 7.53 9.28 2.33
CA PRO A 107 8.95 9.55 2.59
C PRO A 107 9.75 8.28 2.82
N ILE A 108 9.22 7.34 3.61
CA ILE A 108 9.88 6.07 3.92
C ILE A 108 10.06 5.23 2.65
N PHE A 109 9.04 5.21 1.79
CA PHE A 109 9.09 4.55 0.49
C PHE A 109 10.18 5.14 -0.40
N PHE A 110 10.23 6.47 -0.56
CA PHE A 110 11.27 7.13 -1.36
C PHE A 110 12.67 6.88 -0.82
N ILE A 111 12.85 6.88 0.50
CA ILE A 111 14.13 6.56 1.15
C ILE A 111 14.53 5.12 0.84
N PHE A 112 13.61 4.17 1.00
CA PHE A 112 13.90 2.76 0.76
C PHE A 112 14.22 2.46 -0.72
N PHE A 113 13.42 2.96 -1.65
CA PHE A 113 13.69 2.79 -3.08
C PHE A 113 14.92 3.57 -3.54
N GLY A 114 15.19 4.73 -2.94
CA GLY A 114 16.44 5.46 -3.14
C GLY A 114 17.67 4.68 -2.67
N TRP A 115 17.56 3.99 -1.54
CA TRP A 115 18.58 3.08 -1.05
C TRP A 115 18.80 1.90 -1.99
N MET A 116 17.74 1.21 -2.44
CA MET A 116 17.84 0.10 -3.40
C MET A 116 18.44 0.54 -4.74
N ARG A 117 18.11 1.75 -5.20
CA ARG A 117 18.68 2.32 -6.43
C ARG A 117 20.21 2.38 -6.39
N ARG A 118 20.82 2.69 -5.23
CA ARG A 118 22.29 2.74 -5.11
C ARG A 118 22.96 1.40 -5.40
N TRP A 119 22.26 0.30 -5.15
CA TRP A 119 22.79 -1.05 -5.27
C TRP A 119 22.36 -1.75 -6.57
N TYR A 120 21.14 -1.51 -7.06
CA TYR A 120 20.48 -2.37 -8.05
C TYR A 120 19.89 -1.64 -9.26
N VAL A 121 20.20 -0.36 -9.48
CA VAL A 121 19.60 0.44 -10.57
C VAL A 121 19.77 -0.18 -11.95
N GLU A 122 20.94 -0.72 -12.29
CA GLU A 122 21.21 -1.40 -13.56
C GLU A 122 21.43 -2.91 -13.38
N THR A 123 20.87 -3.48 -12.31
CA THR A 123 21.00 -4.91 -12.03
C THR A 123 19.73 -5.64 -12.45
N ALA A 124 19.86 -6.50 -13.46
CA ALA A 124 18.81 -7.44 -13.84
C ALA A 124 18.60 -8.47 -12.72
N ILE A 125 17.46 -8.39 -12.03
CA ILE A 125 17.10 -9.33 -10.95
C ILE A 125 16.63 -10.66 -11.54
N VAL A 126 15.85 -10.59 -12.62
CA VAL A 126 15.35 -11.74 -13.37
C VAL A 126 15.52 -11.47 -14.85
N LYS A 127 15.98 -12.48 -15.60
CA LYS A 127 16.01 -12.43 -17.07
C LYS A 127 14.92 -13.35 -17.62
N SER A 128 14.12 -12.82 -18.54
CA SER A 128 13.08 -13.55 -19.25
C SER A 128 13.56 -13.96 -20.64
N PRO A 129 13.13 -15.11 -21.17
CA PRO A 129 13.37 -15.48 -22.57
C PRO A 129 12.54 -14.64 -23.57
N PHE A 130 11.56 -13.86 -23.09
CA PHE A 130 10.70 -12.98 -23.89
C PHE A 130 10.79 -11.54 -23.41
N ASN A 131 10.65 -10.59 -24.34
CA ASN A 131 10.49 -9.16 -24.02
C ASN A 131 9.07 -8.91 -23.48
N PHE A 132 8.98 -8.22 -22.35
CA PHE A 132 7.70 -7.81 -21.75
C PHE A 132 7.62 -6.30 -21.71
N PHE A 133 6.60 -5.71 -22.33
CA PHE A 133 6.40 -4.25 -22.33
C PHE A 133 6.34 -3.69 -20.89
N LEU A 134 5.83 -4.49 -19.95
CA LEU A 134 5.68 -4.09 -18.55
C LEU A 134 7.03 -3.89 -17.85
N PHE A 135 8.07 -4.64 -18.24
CA PHE A 135 9.40 -4.50 -17.66
C PHE A 135 9.99 -3.15 -18.07
N ASP A 136 9.87 -2.81 -19.34
CA ASP A 136 10.30 -1.51 -19.90
C ASP A 136 9.54 -0.33 -19.25
N LEU A 137 8.23 -0.47 -19.04
CA LEU A 137 7.43 0.52 -18.29
C LEU A 137 7.98 0.73 -16.88
N PHE A 138 8.34 -0.35 -16.17
CA PHE A 138 8.90 -0.25 -14.82
C PHE A 138 10.27 0.43 -14.81
N HIS A 139 11.12 0.18 -15.82
CA HIS A 139 12.41 0.84 -15.95
C HIS A 139 12.27 2.36 -16.17
N GLY A 140 11.21 2.76 -16.88
CA GLY A 140 10.86 4.17 -17.08
C GLY A 140 10.63 4.94 -15.78
N PHE A 141 10.11 4.30 -14.72
CA PHE A 141 9.87 4.98 -13.44
C PHE A 141 11.11 5.47 -12.72
N TYR A 142 12.28 4.88 -13.01
CA TYR A 142 13.54 5.23 -12.35
C TYR A 142 14.69 5.47 -13.33
N HIS A 143 14.38 5.59 -14.62
CA HIS A 143 15.31 5.88 -15.72
C HIS A 143 16.47 4.88 -15.79
N SER A 144 16.17 3.58 -15.84
CA SER A 144 17.17 2.54 -16.02
C SER A 144 17.42 2.20 -17.49
N SER A 145 18.64 1.75 -17.77
CA SER A 145 19.10 1.27 -19.07
C SER A 145 18.88 -0.24 -19.30
N LEU A 146 18.19 -0.93 -18.39
CA LEU A 146 17.88 -2.35 -18.49
C LEU A 146 17.00 -2.66 -19.71
N GLN A 147 17.24 -3.82 -20.33
CA GLN A 147 16.51 -4.25 -21.52
C GLN A 147 15.09 -4.73 -21.18
N ALA A 148 14.18 -4.75 -22.16
CA ALA A 148 12.77 -5.14 -21.98
C ALA A 148 12.54 -6.62 -21.59
N ASN A 149 13.58 -7.47 -21.64
CA ASN A 149 13.56 -8.85 -21.12
C ASN A 149 14.18 -8.98 -19.73
N GLU A 150 14.73 -7.91 -19.16
CA GLU A 150 15.34 -7.90 -17.84
C GLU A 150 14.37 -7.23 -16.86
N LEU A 151 14.24 -7.78 -15.66
CA LEU A 151 13.37 -7.21 -14.63
C LEU A 151 14.24 -6.60 -13.53
N GLY A 152 14.14 -5.28 -13.37
CA GLY A 152 14.79 -4.57 -12.28
C GLY A 152 14.13 -4.77 -10.90
N TYR A 153 14.74 -4.18 -9.88
CA TYR A 153 14.33 -4.31 -8.48
C TYR A 153 12.90 -3.81 -8.19
N ILE A 154 12.44 -2.74 -8.87
CA ILE A 154 11.06 -2.25 -8.71
C ILE A 154 10.05 -3.27 -9.20
N GLY A 155 10.26 -3.78 -10.42
CA GLY A 155 9.35 -4.75 -11.01
C GLY A 155 9.32 -6.06 -10.22
N TRP A 156 10.48 -6.53 -9.74
CA TRP A 156 10.56 -7.70 -8.88
C TRP A 156 9.85 -7.49 -7.53
N TYR A 157 10.01 -6.32 -6.90
CA TYR A 157 9.27 -5.96 -5.69
C TYR A 157 7.75 -6.00 -5.91
N ILE A 158 7.25 -5.46 -7.03
CA ILE A 158 5.82 -5.49 -7.36
C ILE A 158 5.31 -6.93 -7.52
N LEU A 159 6.00 -7.76 -8.30
CA LEU A 159 5.60 -9.16 -8.50
C LEU A 159 5.57 -9.94 -7.20
N THR A 160 6.62 -9.80 -6.38
CA THR A 160 6.72 -10.54 -5.12
C THR A 160 5.74 -10.04 -4.08
N SER A 161 5.51 -8.74 -3.98
CA SER A 161 4.49 -8.19 -3.07
C SER A 161 3.06 -8.62 -3.43
N MET A 162 2.75 -8.73 -4.73
CA MET A 162 1.47 -9.29 -5.17
C MET A 162 1.32 -10.77 -4.79
N ALA A 163 2.35 -11.57 -5.01
CA ALA A 163 2.34 -13.00 -4.64
C ALA A 163 2.22 -13.17 -3.11
N VAL A 164 3.02 -12.45 -2.34
CA VAL A 164 2.96 -12.46 -0.87
C VAL A 164 1.60 -11.99 -0.37
N GLY A 165 1.02 -10.94 -0.96
CA GLY A 165 -0.31 -10.44 -0.61
C GLY A 165 -1.41 -11.48 -0.81
N GLN A 166 -1.36 -12.25 -1.90
CA GLN A 166 -2.30 -13.34 -2.14
C GLN A 166 -2.16 -14.46 -1.10
N VAL A 167 -0.92 -14.83 -0.75
CA VAL A 167 -0.63 -15.86 0.26
C VAL A 167 -1.12 -15.42 1.63
N LEU A 168 -0.78 -14.19 2.05
CA LEU A 168 -1.20 -13.65 3.35
C LEU A 168 -2.72 -13.58 3.49
N ARG A 169 -3.42 -13.19 2.42
CA ARG A 169 -4.89 -13.15 2.43
C ARG A 169 -5.49 -14.54 2.66
N LYS A 170 -4.99 -15.56 1.93
CA LYS A 170 -5.44 -16.95 2.12
C LYS A 170 -5.18 -17.46 3.54
N LEU A 171 -4.06 -17.07 4.15
CA LEU A 171 -3.74 -17.46 5.54
C LEU A 171 -4.66 -16.78 6.55
N LEU A 172 -4.94 -15.49 6.40
CA LEU A 172 -5.85 -14.75 7.28
C LEU A 172 -7.31 -15.18 7.14
N ASP A 173 -7.75 -15.55 5.93
CA ASP A 173 -9.11 -16.05 5.69
C ASP A 173 -9.30 -17.51 6.16
N SER A 174 -8.21 -18.22 6.48
CA SER A 174 -8.23 -19.60 6.97
C SER A 174 -8.27 -19.74 8.50
N VAL A 175 -8.24 -18.60 9.23
CA VAL A 175 -8.35 -18.49 10.69
C VAL A 175 -9.69 -17.85 11.05
#